data_AF-A0A433D403-F1
#
_entry.id   AF-A0A433D403-F1
#
_cell.length_a   1.000
_cell.length_b   1.000
_cell.length_c   1.000
_cell.angle_alpha   90.00
_cell.angle_beta   90.00
_cell.angle_gamma   90.00
#
_symmetry.space_group_name_H-M   'P 1'
#
loop_
_entity.id
_entity.type
_entity.pdbx_description
1 polymer ?
#
loop_
_entity_poly.entity_id
_entity_poly.type
_entity_poly.pdbx_seq_one_letter_code
_entity_poly.pdbx_strand_id
1 'polypeptide(L)' 'MDLSGLDFHGYHIDPKSTFTGSNLENADFENAFFGFDFIKSIDFSHTNLFLARFPTSGSTQRAKGSLYSIPSH' A
#
# COMPACT_ATOMS: atom_id res chain seq x y z
N MET A 1 -6.69 -4.99 11.29
CA MET A 1 -7.41 -6.24 10.99
C MET A 1 -6.39 -7.37 10.88
N ASP A 2 -6.73 -8.61 11.18
CA ASP A 2 -5.82 -9.72 10.91
C ASP A 2 -5.99 -10.18 9.45
N LEU A 3 -4.94 -10.02 8.66
CA LEU A 3 -4.86 -10.40 7.25
C LEU A 3 -3.66 -11.33 7.03
N SER A 4 -3.16 -11.94 8.10
CA SER A 4 -2.00 -12.82 8.05
C SER A 4 -2.29 -14.08 7.21
N GLY A 5 -1.30 -14.49 6.43
CA GLY A 5 -1.38 -15.67 5.56
C GLY A 5 -2.37 -15.57 4.39
N LEU A 6 -2.98 -14.40 4.15
CA LEU A 6 -3.91 -14.23 3.03
C LEU A 6 -3.19 -14.11 1.69
N ASP A 7 -3.84 -14.62 0.66
CA ASP A 7 -3.37 -14.59 -0.73
C ASP A 7 -4.00 -13.41 -1.50
N PHE A 8 -3.16 -12.43 -1.82
CA PHE A 8 -3.44 -11.28 -2.69
C PHE A 8 -2.65 -11.34 -4.01
N HIS A 9 -2.20 -12.53 -4.43
CA HIS A 9 -1.41 -12.71 -5.64
C HIS A 9 -2.14 -12.15 -6.88
N GLY A 10 -1.50 -11.20 -7.57
CA GLY A 10 -2.03 -10.55 -8.76
C GLY A 10 -3.19 -9.58 -8.52
N TYR A 11 -3.53 -9.26 -7.27
CA TYR A 11 -4.65 -8.36 -6.97
C TYR A 11 -4.36 -6.93 -7.42
N HIS A 12 -5.41 -6.25 -7.89
CA HIS A 12 -5.41 -4.80 -8.05
C HIS A 12 -5.99 -4.19 -6.78
N ILE A 13 -5.12 -3.64 -5.92
CA ILE A 13 -5.55 -3.04 -4.67
C ILE A 13 -6.13 -1.66 -4.96
N ASP A 14 -7.39 -1.46 -4.56
CA ASP A 14 -8.13 -0.21 -4.78
C ASP A 14 -7.62 0.91 -3.85
N PRO A 15 -7.58 2.18 -4.30
CA PRO A 15 -7.17 3.33 -3.49
C PRO A 15 -7.96 3.58 -2.21
N LYS A 16 -9.16 3.01 -2.07
CA LYS A 16 -9.98 3.06 -0.85
C LYS A 16 -9.57 2.00 0.17
N SER A 17 -8.73 1.04 -0.21
CA SER A 17 -8.21 0.01 0.69
C SER A 17 -7.22 0.64 1.65
N THR A 18 -7.29 0.26 2.92
CA THR A 18 -6.31 0.64 3.94
C THR A 18 -5.86 -0.58 4.69
N PHE A 19 -4.55 -0.81 4.74
CA PHE A 19 -3.94 -1.82 5.62
C PHE A 19 -3.36 -1.19 6.89
N THR A 20 -3.70 0.08 7.17
CA THR A 20 -3.24 0.76 8.39
C THR A 20 -3.67 -0.05 9.62
N GLY A 21 -2.69 -0.46 10.44
CA GLY A 21 -2.96 -1.24 11.66
C GLY A 21 -3.47 -2.65 11.40
N SER A 22 -3.21 -3.20 10.21
CA SER A 22 -3.49 -4.61 9.92
C SER A 22 -2.25 -5.47 10.06
N ASN A 23 -2.44 -6.71 10.52
CA ASN A 23 -1.40 -7.72 10.52
C ASN A 23 -1.31 -8.31 9.11
N LEU A 24 -0.16 -8.14 8.45
CA LEU A 24 0.10 -8.68 7.11
C LEU A 24 1.13 -9.82 7.17
N GLU A 25 1.42 -10.38 8.33
CA GLU A 25 2.42 -11.45 8.46
C GLU A 25 2.10 -12.64 7.55
N ASN A 26 3.06 -13.07 6.73
CA ASN A 26 2.91 -14.13 5.72
C ASN A 26 1.86 -13.87 4.63
N ALA A 27 1.35 -12.64 4.49
CA ALA A 27 0.46 -12.31 3.38
C ALA A 27 1.23 -12.30 2.05
N ASP A 28 0.59 -12.81 1.01
CA ASP A 28 1.16 -12.88 -0.34
C ASP A 28 0.63 -11.76 -1.23
N PHE A 29 1.49 -10.83 -1.63
CA PHE A 29 1.20 -9.77 -2.59
C PHE A 29 2.02 -9.93 -3.87
N GLU A 30 2.46 -11.15 -4.18
CA GLU A 30 3.21 -11.40 -5.40
C GLU A 30 2.43 -10.90 -6.62
N ASN A 31 3.10 -10.14 -7.49
CA ASN A 31 2.52 -9.55 -8.70
C ASN A 31 1.31 -8.61 -8.43
N ALA A 32 1.07 -8.20 -7.19
CA ALA A 32 -0.01 -7.28 -6.85
C ALA A 32 0.28 -5.87 -7.35
N PHE A 33 -0.77 -5.13 -7.69
CA PHE A 33 -0.69 -3.73 -8.12
C PHE A 33 -1.32 -2.82 -7.07
N PHE A 34 -0.49 -2.05 -6.38
CA PHE A 34 -0.91 -0.98 -5.49
C PHE A 34 -1.13 0.27 -6.34
N GLY A 35 -2.37 0.51 -6.76
CA GLY A 35 -2.75 1.67 -7.56
C GLY A 35 -2.78 3.00 -6.80
N PHE A 36 -2.15 3.05 -5.62
CA PHE A 36 -2.15 4.19 -4.70
C PHE A 36 -0.96 4.15 -3.74
N ASP A 37 -0.65 5.32 -3.18
CA ASP A 37 0.38 5.47 -2.16
C ASP A 37 -0.27 5.42 -0.76
N PHE A 38 0.42 4.84 0.20
CA PHE A 38 -0.10 4.69 1.56
C PHE A 38 0.10 5.97 2.36
N ILE A 39 -1.00 6.53 2.91
CA ILE A 39 -0.95 7.77 3.71
C ILE A 39 -0.20 7.58 5.04
N LYS A 40 -0.19 6.35 5.54
CA LYS A 40 0.48 5.95 6.78
C LYS A 40 1.50 4.86 6.47
N SER A 41 2.57 4.82 7.26
CA SER A 41 3.50 3.70 7.21
C SER A 41 2.75 2.40 7.48
N ILE A 42 2.97 1.42 6.61
CA ILE A 42 2.45 0.06 6.72
C ILE A 42 3.65 -0.85 6.85
N ASP A 43 3.54 -1.80 7.78
CA ASP A 43 4.57 -2.80 7.98
C ASP A 43 4.37 -3.96 7.00
N PHE A 44 5.34 -4.09 6.08
CA PHE A 44 5.43 -5.17 5.08
C PHE A 44 6.61 -6.12 5.36
N SER A 45 7.25 -6.02 6.53
CA SER A 45 8.50 -6.74 6.86
C SER A 45 8.44 -8.27 6.70
N HIS A 46 7.24 -8.86 6.84
CA HIS A 46 7.01 -10.30 6.72
C HIS A 46 5.99 -10.64 5.61
N THR A 47 5.97 -9.85 4.53
CA THR A 47 5.06 -10.06 3.38
C THR A 47 5.82 -10.45 2.13
N ASN A 48 5.20 -11.26 1.26
CA ASN A 48 5.75 -11.50 -0.07
C ASN A 48 5.37 -10.34 -0.99
N LEU A 49 6.35 -9.53 -1.39
CA LEU A 49 6.18 -8.41 -2.32
C LEU A 49 6.87 -8.66 -3.67
N PHE A 50 7.15 -9.93 -4.01
CA PHE A 50 7.83 -10.25 -5.26
C PHE A 50 7.03 -9.73 -6.47
N LEU A 51 7.67 -8.96 -7.35
CA LEU A 51 7.01 -8.30 -8.50
C LEU A 51 5.84 -7.37 -8.15
N ALA A 52 5.61 -7.06 -6.87
CA ALA A 52 4.59 -6.11 -6.47
C ALA A 52 4.93 -4.72 -7.03
N ARG A 53 3.90 -4.02 -7.51
CA ARG A 53 4.04 -2.74 -8.19
C ARG A 53 3.45 -1.64 -7.32
N PHE A 54 4.29 -0.66 -6.99
CA PHE A 54 3.91 0.54 -6.27
C PHE A 54 3.81 1.73 -7.22
N PRO A 55 2.97 2.73 -6.94
CA PRO A 55 2.90 3.92 -7.77
C PRO A 55 4.18 4.72 -7.67
N THR A 56 4.56 5.37 -8.76
CA THR A 56 5.69 6.30 -8.75
C THR A 56 5.36 7.50 -7.84
N SER A 57 6.35 7.92 -7.05
CA SER A 57 6.22 9.11 -6.19
C SER A 57 5.77 10.32 -7.01
N GLY A 58 4.71 11.00 -6.54
CA GLY A 58 4.13 12.16 -7.22
C GLY A 58 3.16 11.85 -8.37
N SER A 59 2.88 10.58 -8.67
CA SER A 59 1.83 10.21 -9.64
C SER A 59 0.43 10.64 -9.18
N THR A 60 -0.48 10.89 -10.13
CA THR A 60 -1.89 11.25 -9.85
C THR A 60 -2.69 10.13 -9.18
N GLN A 61 -2.14 8.91 -9.18
CA GLN A 61 -2.61 7.75 -8.42
C GLN A 61 -2.35 7.88 -6.92
N ARG A 62 -1.55 8.86 -6.49
CA ARG A 62 -1.48 9.29 -5.10
C ARG A 62 -2.88 9.76 -4.66
N ALA A 63 -3.53 8.99 -3.81
CA ALA A 63 -4.78 9.40 -3.19
C ALA A 63 -4.56 10.78 -2.55
N LYS A 64 -5.28 11.80 -3.03
CA LYS A 64 -5.29 13.16 -2.47
C LYS A 64 -5.89 13.10 -1.06
N GLY A 65 -5.05 12.83 -0.08
CA GLY A 65 -5.49 12.52 1.28
C GLY A 65 -4.54 12.97 2.37
N SER A 66 -3.81 14.07 2.20
CA SER A 66 -3.58 15.09 3.24
C SER A 66 -2.61 16.16 2.74
N LEU A 67 -3.02 17.40 3.00
CA LEU A 67 -2.39 18.66 2.67
C LEU A 67 -0.88 18.67 2.90
N TYR A 68 -0.14 19.04 1.86
CA TYR A 68 1.15 19.69 2.08
C TYR A 68 0.89 21.01 2.81
N SER A 69 1.38 21.15 4.04
CA SER A 69 1.81 22.49 4.46
C SER A 69 3.15 22.72 3.78
N ILE A 70 3.13 23.48 2.69
CA ILE A 70 4.34 24.14 2.19
C ILE A 70 4.71 25.21 3.22
N PRO A 71 5.89 25.17 3.86
CA PRO A 71 6.36 26.32 4.62
C PRO A 71 6.65 27.43 3.61
N SER A 72 5.91 28.53 3.72
CA SER A 72 6.29 29.81 3.12
C SER A 72 7.59 30.27 3.76
N HIS A 73 8.46 30.89 2.95
CA HIS A 73 9.77 31.42 3.34
C HIS A 73 9.75 32.27 4.61
#